data_AF-A0A838BD38-F1
#
_entry.id   AF-A0A838BD38-F1
#
_cell.length_a   1.000
_cell.length_b   1.000
_cell.length_c   1.000
_cell.angle_alpha   90.00
_cell.angle_beta   90.00
_cell.angle_gamma   90.00
#
_symmetry.space_group_name_H-M   'P 1'
#
loop_
_entity.id
_entity.type
_entity.pdbx_description
1 polymer ?
#
loop_
_entity_poly.entity_id
_entity_poly.type
_entity_poly.pdbx_seq_one_letter_code
_entity_poly.pdbx_strand_id
1 'polypeptide(L)'
;MPAVADLVGVPDPVHGENVHAFVTFKQGAAQPTPQELIHFAHASVGYKAPESVFVLDEMPLSATDKVNRVVLKALAERLLKSEPNESWMRSSSE
;
A
#
# COMPACT_ATOMS: atom_id res chain seq x y z
N MET A 1 6.65 19.34 -10.10
CA MET A 1 7.33 18.31 -9.30
C MET A 1 6.62 16.99 -9.55
N PRO A 2 7.34 15.88 -9.75
CA PRO A 2 6.75 14.61 -10.17
C PRO A 2 5.89 14.00 -9.06
N ALA A 3 4.89 13.18 -9.45
CA ALA A 3 4.18 12.31 -8.51
C ALA A 3 5.20 11.35 -7.87
N VAL A 4 5.08 11.14 -6.55
CA VAL A 4 6.00 10.30 -5.78
C VAL A 4 5.32 8.97 -5.52
N ALA A 5 6.06 7.87 -5.71
CA ALA A 5 5.61 6.54 -5.37
C ALA A 5 6.75 5.76 -4.71
N ASP A 6 6.43 4.95 -3.70
CA ASP A 6 7.37 4.06 -3.03
C ASP A 6 6.67 2.75 -2.64
N LEU A 7 7.44 1.67 -2.55
CA LEU A 7 6.96 0.32 -2.25
C LEU A 7 7.55 -0.12 -0.92
N VAL A 8 6.70 -0.65 -0.04
CA VAL A 8 7.13 -1.20 1.25
C VAL A 8 6.62 -2.63 1.42
N GLY A 9 7.53 -3.51 1.82
CA GLY A 9 7.20 -4.87 2.24
C GLY A 9 6.78 -4.87 3.71
N VAL A 10 5.58 -5.36 3.99
CA VAL A 10 5.09 -5.60 5.35
C VAL A 10 5.01 -7.11 5.56
N PRO A 11 5.60 -7.62 6.66
CA PRO A 11 5.45 -9.04 6.99
C PRO A 11 3.98 -9.34 7.29
N ASP A 12 3.41 -10.29 6.56
CA ASP A 12 2.01 -10.70 6.69
C ASP A 12 1.96 -12.17 7.13
N PRO A 13 1.15 -12.54 8.15
CA PRO A 13 1.08 -13.91 8.64
C PRO A 13 0.48 -14.91 7.64
N VAL A 14 -0.23 -14.44 6.60
CA VAL A 14 -0.86 -15.29 5.58
C VAL A 14 0.07 -15.51 4.39
N HIS A 15 0.73 -14.46 3.90
CA HIS A 15 1.54 -14.51 2.67
C HIS A 15 3.06 -14.38 2.91
N GLY A 16 3.50 -14.23 4.17
CA GLY A 16 4.90 -14.06 4.54
C GLY A 16 5.36 -12.60 4.43
N GLU A 17 5.41 -12.05 3.22
CA GLU A 17 5.71 -10.63 2.97
C GLU A 17 4.84 -10.07 1.84
N ASN A 18 3.98 -9.12 2.18
CA ASN A 18 3.14 -8.41 1.22
C ASN A 18 3.73 -7.06 0.85
N VAL A 19 3.72 -6.78 -0.46
CA VAL A 19 4.20 -5.51 -1.01
C VAL A 19 3.03 -4.55 -1.11
N HIS A 20 3.13 -3.43 -0.41
CA HIS A 20 2.17 -2.34 -0.49
C HIS A 20 2.79 -1.14 -1.18
N ALA A 21 2.05 -0.56 -2.13
CA ALA A 21 2.46 0.64 -2.83
C ALA A 21 1.82 1.87 -2.23
N PHE A 22 2.60 2.93 -2.09
CA PHE A 22 2.12 4.24 -1.68
C PHE A 22 2.36 5.22 -2.81
N VAL A 23 1.32 5.95 -3.20
CA VAL A 23 1.40 6.95 -4.28
C VAL A 23 0.83 8.26 -3.80
N THR A 24 1.47 9.35 -4.18
CA THR A 24 0.96 10.70 -3.93
C THR A 24 0.77 11.41 -5.25
N PHE A 25 -0.46 11.89 -5.47
CA PHE A 25 -0.81 12.64 -6.67
C PHE A 25 -0.64 14.13 -6.47
N LYS A 26 -0.34 14.83 -7.56
CA LYS A 26 -0.32 16.28 -7.56
C LYS A 26 -1.74 16.82 -7.50
N GLN A 27 -1.92 17.95 -6.81
CA GLN A 27 -3.14 18.74 -6.85
C GLN A 27 -3.54 19.07 -8.30
N GLY A 28 -4.76 18.69 -8.70
CA GLY A 28 -5.29 18.87 -10.04
C GLY A 28 -4.89 17.81 -11.07
N ALA A 29 -4.19 16.74 -10.66
CA ALA A 29 -3.97 15.58 -11.52
C ALA A 29 -5.17 14.62 -11.45
N ALA A 30 -5.43 13.89 -12.53
CA ALA A 30 -6.36 12.77 -12.50
C ALA A 30 -5.83 11.72 -11.51
N GLN A 31 -6.64 11.39 -10.51
CA GLN A 31 -6.33 10.37 -9.51
C GLN A 31 -6.99 9.06 -9.94
N PRO A 32 -6.28 8.15 -10.62
CA PRO A 32 -6.82 6.82 -10.90
C PRO A 32 -7.11 6.10 -9.58
N THR A 33 -8.06 5.18 -9.65
CA THR A 33 -8.40 4.35 -8.50
C THR A 33 -7.25 3.40 -8.15
N PRO A 34 -7.11 2.97 -6.89
CA PRO A 34 -6.15 1.94 -6.49
C PRO A 34 -6.21 0.68 -7.36
N GLN A 35 -7.43 0.26 -7.74
CA GLN A 35 -7.65 -0.91 -8.59
C GLN A 35 -7.08 -0.72 -9.99
N GLU A 36 -7.23 0.45 -10.60
CA GLU A 36 -6.62 0.76 -11.89
C GLU A 36 -5.09 0.73 -11.81
N LEU A 37 -4.52 1.27 -10.73
CA LEU A 37 -3.07 1.23 -10.51
C LEU A 37 -2.55 -0.19 -10.32
N ILE A 38 -3.26 -1.03 -9.57
CA ILE A 38 -2.93 -2.45 -9.41
C ILE A 38 -3.02 -3.15 -10.75
N HIS A 39 -4.09 -2.94 -11.52
CA HIS A 39 -4.26 -3.55 -12.84
C HIS A 39 -3.14 -3.15 -13.80
N PHE A 40 -2.78 -1.86 -13.81
CA PHE A 40 -1.67 -1.33 -14.59
C PHE A 40 -0.32 -1.93 -14.14
N ALA A 41 -0.10 -2.05 -12.82
CA ALA A 41 1.10 -2.67 -12.27
C ALA A 41 1.17 -4.16 -12.63
N HIS A 42 0.06 -4.91 -12.54
CA HIS A 42 -0.01 -6.29 -13.00
C HIS A 42 0.32 -6.42 -14.50
N ALA A 43 -0.16 -5.50 -15.33
CA ALA A 43 0.16 -5.48 -16.75
C ALA A 43 1.65 -5.16 -17.04
N SER A 44 2.29 -4.32 -16.20
CA SER A 44 3.69 -3.91 -16.39
C SER A 44 4.72 -4.84 -15.75
N VAL A 45 4.54 -5.21 -14.48
CA VAL A 45 5.50 -5.98 -13.67
C VAL A 45 5.02 -7.38 -13.32
N GLY A 46 3.80 -7.75 -13.70
CA GLY A 46 3.29 -9.13 -13.56
C GLY A 46 3.21 -9.57 -12.09
N TYR A 47 3.92 -10.63 -11.76
CA TYR A 47 3.87 -11.28 -10.44
C TYR A 47 4.46 -10.45 -9.29
N LYS A 48 5.19 -9.37 -9.59
CA LYS A 48 5.72 -8.42 -8.58
C LYS A 48 4.80 -7.23 -8.33
N ALA A 49 3.57 -7.28 -8.83
CA ALA A 49 2.60 -6.24 -8.56
C ALA A 49 2.34 -6.13 -7.04
N PRO A 50 2.12 -4.90 -6.54
CA PRO A 50 1.76 -4.70 -5.15
C PRO A 50 0.38 -5.32 -4.87
N GLU A 51 0.20 -5.87 -3.67
CA GLU A 51 -1.08 -6.42 -3.24
C GLU A 51 -2.10 -5.31 -3.00
N SER A 52 -1.64 -4.18 -2.46
CA SER A 52 -2.50 -3.01 -2.24
C SER A 52 -1.79 -1.74 -2.66
N VAL A 53 -2.56 -0.79 -3.18
CA VAL A 53 -2.10 0.56 -3.49
C VAL A 53 -2.84 1.55 -2.59
N PHE A 54 -2.09 2.32 -1.83
CA PHE A 54 -2.59 3.36 -0.96
C PHE A 54 -2.28 4.72 -1.57
N VAL A 55 -3.33 5.52 -1.76
CA VAL A 55 -3.21 6.90 -2.23
C VAL A 55 -3.10 7.81 -1.02
N LEU A 56 -1.98 8.53 -0.92
CA LEU A 56 -1.73 9.52 0.13
C LEU A 56 -1.84 10.92 -0.45
N ASP A 57 -2.40 11.85 0.34
CA ASP A 57 -2.43 13.27 -0.01
C ASP A 57 -1.02 13.88 0.01
N GLU A 58 -0.21 13.45 0.98
CA GLU A 58 1.20 13.84 1.12
C GLU A 58 2.07 12.65 1.50
N MET A 59 3.22 12.51 0.83
CA MET A 59 4.18 11.44 1.11
C MET A 59 4.96 11.79 2.39
N PRO A 60 5.09 10.88 3.37
CA PRO A 60 5.91 11.15 4.55
C PRO A 60 7.38 11.22 4.17
N LEU A 61 7.93 12.43 4.17
CA LEU A 61 9.34 12.70 3.92
C LEU A 61 10.13 12.76 5.24
N SER A 62 11.36 12.26 5.23
CA SER A 62 12.34 12.50 6.28
C SER A 62 12.88 13.93 6.20
N ALA A 63 13.65 14.37 7.21
CA ALA A 63 14.30 15.68 7.27
C ALA A 63 15.24 16.03 6.09
N THR A 64 15.44 15.12 5.14
CA THR A 64 16.24 15.29 3.92
C THR A 64 15.37 15.22 2.64
N ASP A 65 14.05 15.42 2.74
CA ASP A 65 13.12 15.32 1.60
C ASP A 65 13.08 13.93 0.91
N LYS A 66 13.61 12.90 1.58
CA LYS A 66 13.54 11.51 1.10
C LYS A 66 12.34 10.81 1.70
N VAL A 67 11.72 9.93 0.92
CA VAL A 67 10.63 9.08 1.39
C VAL A 67 11.06 8.29 2.63
N ASN A 68 10.29 8.41 3.70
CA ASN A 68 10.57 7.71 4.95
C ASN A 68 9.87 6.34 4.98
N ARG A 69 10.58 5.31 4.53
CA ARG A 69 10.07 3.92 4.51
C ARG A 69 9.68 3.39 5.89
N VAL A 70 10.31 3.88 6.97
CA VAL A 70 9.97 3.46 8.34
C VAL A 70 8.55 3.94 8.70
N VAL A 71 8.24 5.19 8.35
CA VAL A 71 6.90 5.76 8.56
C VAL A 71 5.87 5.09 7.65
N LEU A 72 6.20 4.84 6.38
CA LEU A 72 5.33 4.12 5.46
C LEU A 72 5.02 2.70 5.93
N LYS A 73 6.02 1.98 6.43
CA LYS A 73 5.82 0.64 6.98
C LYS A 73 4.88 0.67 8.19
N ALA A 74 5.09 1.61 9.11
CA ALA A 74 4.19 1.80 10.26
C ALA A 74 2.76 2.19 9.84
N LEU A 75 2.61 3.02 8.80
CA LEU A 75 1.30 3.35 8.22
C LEU A 75 0.63 2.13 7.60
N ALA A 76 1.37 1.34 6.82
CA ALA A 76 0.87 0.10 6.22
C ALA A 76 0.41 -0.88 7.30
N GLU A 77 1.24 -1.14 8.32
CA GLU A 77 0.87 -1.98 9.46
C GLU A 77 -0.39 -1.47 10.18
N ARG A 78 -0.55 -0.14 10.30
CA ARG A 78 -1.72 0.46 10.94
C ARG A 78 -2.99 0.33 10.10
N LEU A 79 -2.88 0.51 8.79
CA LEU A 79 -3.98 0.32 7.84
C LEU A 79 -4.42 -1.15 7.81
N LEU A 80 -3.47 -2.08 7.76
CA LEU A 80 -3.74 -3.52 7.81
C LEU A 80 -4.34 -3.95 9.15
N LYS A 81 -3.87 -3.41 10.29
CA LYS A 81 -4.48 -3.69 11.60
C LYS A 81 -5.89 -3.12 11.76
N SER A 82 -6.21 -2.05 11.02
CA SER A 82 -7.55 -1.45 11.06
C SER A 82 -8.58 -2.18 10.22
N GLU A 83 -8.15 -3.14 9.39
CA GLU A 83 -9.00 -4.26 8.99
C GLU A 83 -8.84 -5.34 10.06
N PRO A 84 -9.64 -5.32 11.15
CA PRO A 84 -9.71 -6.49 12.00
C PRO A 84 -10.13 -7.62 11.08
N ASN A 85 -9.24 -8.59 10.92
CA ASN A 85 -9.54 -9.91 10.41
C ASN A 85 -10.78 -10.43 11.16
N GLU A 86 -11.99 -10.15 10.68
CA GLU A 86 -13.25 -10.73 11.18
C GLU A 86 -13.42 -12.19 10.71
N SER A 87 -12.32 -12.87 10.35
CA SER A 87 -12.32 -14.26 9.89
C SER A 87 -11.92 -15.25 10.99
N TRP A 88 -12.19 -14.95 12.26
CA TRP A 88 -12.25 -15.95 13.35
C TRP A 88 -13.67 -16.24 13.84
N MET A 89 -14.71 -15.68 13.18
CA MET A 89 -16.11 -15.82 13.62
C MET A 89 -16.97 -16.72 12.70
N ARG A 90 -16.36 -17.65 11.95
CA ARG A 90 -17.14 -18.50 11.02
C ARG A 90 -16.80 -19.99 10.97
N SER A 91 -16.07 -20.52 11.96
CA SER A 91 -15.90 -21.98 12.07
C SER A 91 -16.07 -22.52 13.50
N SER A 92 -17.07 -22.00 14.21
CA SER A 92 -17.72 -22.70 15.32
C SER A 92 -19.08 -23.21 14.84
N SER A 93 -19.09 -24.34 14.14
CA SER A 93 -20.18 -25.33 14.06
C SER A 93 -19.90 -26.25 12.87
N GLU A 94 -19.45 -27.47 13.14
CA GLU A 94 -20.25 -28.67 12.91
C GLU A 94 -19.72 -29.84 13.75
#